data_AF-H1KG03-F1
#
_entry.id   AF-H1KG03-F1
#
_cell.length_a   1.000
_cell.length_b   1.000
_cell.length_c   1.000
_cell.angle_alpha   90.00
_cell.angle_beta   90.00
_cell.angle_gamma   90.00
#
_symmetry.space_group_name_H-M   'P 1'
#
loop_
_entity.id
_entity.type
_entity.pdbx_description
1 polymer ?
#
loop_
_entity_poly.entity_id
_entity_poly.type
_entity_poly.pdbx_seq_one_letter_code
_entity_poly.pdbx_strand_id
1 'polypeptide(L)'
;MVDVPVLRLPLVYHVGSLDPSRRGELHRTSQEGPCLSVSLCPGSWAEIARLGGSDLFALERAEGVFLDVLTALGDPAMRDVIVRWSEAEGLIVYREQWKAWTFDDEIDEWCHFLADSREAAEAEVDDFASGPDGGPAVELHMGYAATEELGRRLGSGPVDVAFALDFAAMLWARDAAPAHVGHSFDGVWFDEEHAPEELSAPRGGIFPEAVARWTARSADWDEVDDEDALADMPEPVLVPSLLAAAAPAPR
;
A
#
# COMPACT_ATOMS: atom_id res chain seq x y z
N MET A 1 5.90 7.74 -23.44
CA MET A 1 6.32 8.16 -22.09
C MET A 1 5.21 7.73 -21.17
N VAL A 2 5.55 7.13 -20.04
CA VAL A 2 4.56 6.73 -19.02
C VAL A 2 4.52 7.83 -17.98
N ASP A 3 3.33 8.30 -17.63
CA ASP A 3 3.19 9.29 -16.57
C ASP A 3 3.19 8.60 -15.21
N VAL A 4 3.85 9.21 -14.23
CA VAL A 4 3.91 8.71 -12.86
C VAL A 4 2.91 9.49 -12.03
N PRO A 5 1.91 8.85 -11.39
CA PRO A 5 0.92 9.55 -10.57
C PRO A 5 1.53 9.94 -9.22
N VAL A 6 1.48 11.22 -8.90
CA VAL A 6 2.15 11.78 -7.72
C VAL A 6 1.18 12.61 -6.89
N LEU A 7 1.15 12.36 -5.59
CA LEU A 7 0.44 13.18 -4.61
C LEU A 7 1.39 14.14 -3.90
N ARG A 8 0.92 15.37 -3.69
CA ARG A 8 1.65 16.42 -2.97
C ARG A 8 0.94 16.72 -1.67
N LEU A 9 1.40 16.11 -0.59
CA LEU A 9 0.76 16.21 0.72
C LEU A 9 1.66 17.05 1.63
N PRO A 10 1.35 18.34 1.86
CA PRO A 10 2.20 19.21 2.66
C PRO A 10 2.10 18.94 4.16
N LEU A 11 1.03 18.25 4.58
CA LEU A 11 0.72 17.88 5.95
C LEU A 11 0.16 16.46 5.93
N VAL A 12 0.66 15.62 6.83
CA VAL A 12 0.11 14.29 7.13
C VAL A 12 0.18 14.04 8.63
N TYR A 13 -0.57 13.07 9.14
CA TYR A 13 -0.59 12.73 10.55
C TYR A 13 0.00 11.34 10.80
N HIS A 14 0.71 11.20 11.92
CA HIS A 14 1.17 9.92 12.44
C HIS A 14 0.53 9.67 13.81
N VAL A 15 -0.05 8.49 13.98
CA VAL A 15 -0.56 7.99 15.25
C VAL A 15 0.40 6.94 15.78
N GLY A 16 1.02 7.18 16.93
CA GLY A 16 2.00 6.24 17.50
C GLY A 16 3.25 6.90 18.03
N SER A 17 4.40 6.26 17.80
CA SER A 17 5.70 6.76 18.27
C SER A 17 6.62 7.10 17.10
N LEU A 18 7.22 8.29 17.16
CA LEU A 18 8.30 8.69 16.25
C LEU A 18 9.67 8.08 16.63
N ASP A 19 9.76 7.32 17.72
CA ASP A 19 10.99 6.62 18.09
C ASP A 19 11.13 5.34 17.25
N PRO A 20 12.10 5.26 16.32
CA PRO A 20 12.24 4.11 15.44
C PRO A 20 12.60 2.83 16.20
N SER A 21 13.13 2.93 17.43
CA SER A 21 13.42 1.75 18.26
C SER A 21 12.17 1.07 18.80
N ARG A 22 11.03 1.78 18.80
CA ARG A 22 9.73 1.28 19.25
C ARG A 22 8.89 0.70 18.11
N ARG A 23 9.43 0.67 16.90
CA ARG A 23 8.76 0.07 15.75
C ARG A 23 8.51 -1.41 16.00
N GLY A 24 7.28 -1.85 15.78
CA GLY A 24 6.89 -3.24 16.01
C GLY A 24 6.36 -3.57 17.41
N GLU A 25 6.39 -2.61 18.35
CA GLU A 25 5.86 -2.82 19.72
C GLU A 25 4.35 -3.10 19.73
N LEU A 26 3.58 -2.34 18.93
CA LEU A 26 2.13 -2.49 18.82
C LEU A 26 1.73 -3.50 17.74
N HIS A 27 2.33 -3.40 16.54
CA HIS A 27 2.05 -4.28 15.42
C HIS A 27 3.35 -4.79 14.81
N ARG A 28 3.58 -6.11 14.83
CA ARG A 28 4.80 -6.73 14.28
C ARG A 28 4.87 -6.68 12.75
N THR A 29 3.73 -6.49 12.11
CA THR A 29 3.56 -6.41 10.66
C THR A 29 2.77 -5.15 10.34
N SER A 30 3.28 -4.31 9.44
CA SER A 30 2.63 -3.10 8.94
C SER A 30 2.49 -3.22 7.42
N GLN A 31 1.36 -2.77 6.89
CA GLN A 31 1.08 -2.79 5.45
C GLN A 31 1.95 -1.79 4.69
N GLU A 32 2.55 -0.81 5.39
CA GLU A 32 3.50 0.16 4.86
C GLU A 32 4.96 -0.31 4.98
N GLY A 33 5.17 -1.55 5.43
CA GLY A 33 6.49 -2.17 5.51
C GLY A 33 7.45 -1.35 6.39
N PRO A 34 8.63 -0.93 5.89
CA PRO A 34 9.61 -0.16 6.64
C PRO A 34 9.23 1.28 6.97
N CYS A 35 8.16 1.80 6.36
CA CYS A 35 7.85 3.21 6.41
C CYS A 35 7.29 3.67 7.76
N LEU A 36 7.38 4.98 8.02
CA LEU A 36 6.58 5.63 9.05
C LEU A 36 5.15 5.77 8.50
N SER A 37 4.21 4.98 9.05
CA SER A 37 2.79 5.03 8.66
C SER A 37 2.21 6.42 8.95
N VAL A 38 1.50 6.97 7.98
CA VAL A 38 0.85 8.27 8.03
C VAL A 38 -0.53 8.21 7.40
N SER A 39 -1.43 9.12 7.80
CA SER A 39 -2.77 9.25 7.23
C SER A 39 -3.20 10.71 7.22
N LEU A 40 -4.20 11.05 6.41
CA LEU A 40 -4.93 12.32 6.52
C LEU A 40 -6.12 12.22 7.48
N CYS A 41 -6.55 11.00 7.80
CA CYS A 41 -7.70 10.70 8.66
C CYS A 41 -7.22 9.98 9.93
N PRO A 42 -6.44 10.64 10.82
CA PRO A 42 -5.85 9.97 11.97
C PRO A 42 -6.89 9.38 12.93
N GLY A 43 -8.10 9.93 13.00
CA GLY A 43 -9.18 9.38 13.84
C GLY A 43 -9.60 7.99 13.33
N SER A 44 -10.04 7.94 12.08
CA SER A 44 -10.43 6.73 11.36
C SER A 44 -9.29 5.71 11.38
N TRP A 45 -8.06 6.13 11.09
CA TRP A 45 -6.91 5.23 11.09
C TRP A 45 -6.58 4.68 12.48
N ALA A 46 -6.73 5.49 13.54
CA ALA A 46 -6.53 5.01 14.90
C ALA A 46 -7.58 3.96 15.31
N GLU A 47 -8.81 4.05 14.80
CA GLU A 47 -9.85 3.05 15.01
C GLU A 47 -9.52 1.75 14.26
N ILE A 48 -9.23 1.85 12.97
CA ILE A 48 -8.89 0.71 12.09
C ILE A 48 -7.68 -0.05 12.63
N ALA A 49 -6.60 0.67 12.91
CA ALA A 49 -5.35 0.08 13.39
C ALA A 49 -5.37 -0.20 14.92
N ARG A 50 -6.44 0.14 15.64
CA ARG A 50 -6.61 -0.04 17.09
C ARG A 50 -5.50 0.62 17.91
N LEU A 51 -5.15 1.86 17.56
CA LEU A 51 -4.06 2.65 18.14
C LEU A 51 -4.51 3.60 19.27
N GLY A 52 -5.68 3.38 19.85
CA GLY A 52 -6.25 4.25 20.89
C GLY A 52 -5.30 4.56 22.04
N GLY A 53 -5.25 5.83 22.45
CA GLY A 53 -4.37 6.32 23.51
C GLY A 53 -2.92 6.57 23.08
N SER A 54 -2.60 6.43 21.79
CA SER A 54 -1.30 6.81 21.23
C SER A 54 -1.18 8.32 21.04
N ASP A 55 0.07 8.79 20.98
CA ASP A 55 0.38 10.18 20.65
C ASP A 55 0.03 10.46 19.18
N LEU A 56 -0.47 11.68 18.93
CA LEU A 56 -0.73 12.20 17.59
C LEU A 56 0.34 13.22 17.21
N PHE A 57 0.88 13.08 16.01
CA PHE A 57 1.84 14.01 15.44
C PHE A 57 1.35 14.53 14.09
N ALA A 58 1.40 15.85 13.92
CA ALA A 58 1.35 16.49 12.62
C ALA A 58 2.76 16.54 12.04
N LEU A 59 2.93 16.07 10.80
CA LEU A 59 4.17 16.11 10.05
C LEU A 59 4.01 17.06 8.87
N GLU A 60 4.84 18.10 8.84
CA GLU A 60 4.76 19.16 7.83
C GLU A 60 5.99 19.17 6.92
N ARG A 61 5.73 19.29 5.62
CA ARG A 61 6.73 19.53 4.58
C ARG A 61 6.07 20.11 3.34
N ALA A 62 6.37 21.37 3.00
CA ALA A 62 5.76 22.06 1.85
C ALA A 62 5.80 21.27 0.53
N GLU A 63 6.87 20.52 0.29
CA GLU A 63 7.06 19.66 -0.89
C GLU A 63 7.09 18.19 -0.47
N GLY A 64 6.10 17.73 0.31
CA GLY A 64 5.91 16.32 0.63
C GLY A 64 5.38 15.58 -0.60
N VAL A 65 6.15 14.62 -1.12
CA VAL A 65 5.86 13.98 -2.42
C VAL A 65 5.72 12.48 -2.27
N PHE A 66 4.59 11.92 -2.69
CA PHE A 66 4.26 10.50 -2.58
C PHE A 66 3.89 9.91 -3.94
N LEU A 67 4.29 8.66 -4.19
CA LEU A 67 3.72 7.89 -5.30
C LEU A 67 2.29 7.48 -4.90
N ASP A 68 1.31 7.76 -5.74
CA ASP A 68 -0.02 7.16 -5.61
C ASP A 68 0.02 5.73 -6.16
N VAL A 69 0.04 4.76 -5.26
CA VAL A 69 0.24 3.34 -5.61
C VAL A 69 -0.97 2.77 -6.31
N LEU A 70 -2.18 3.12 -5.88
CA LEU A 70 -3.41 2.57 -6.45
C LEU A 70 -3.60 3.06 -7.88
N THR A 71 -3.39 4.35 -8.14
CA THR A 71 -3.40 4.88 -9.51
C THR A 71 -2.28 4.27 -10.36
N ALA A 72 -1.06 4.11 -9.81
CA ALA A 72 0.07 3.55 -10.54
C ALA A 72 -0.15 2.08 -10.94
N LEU A 73 -0.74 1.27 -10.06
CA LEU A 73 -1.02 -0.14 -10.32
C LEU A 73 -2.31 -0.36 -11.11
N GLY A 74 -3.21 0.63 -11.12
CA GLY A 74 -4.43 0.68 -11.93
C GLY A 74 -4.18 1.05 -13.39
N ASP A 75 -3.17 1.87 -13.69
CA ASP A 75 -2.73 2.14 -15.07
C ASP A 75 -1.92 0.95 -15.63
N PRO A 76 -2.38 0.27 -16.71
CA PRO A 76 -1.67 -0.88 -17.27
C PRO A 76 -0.24 -0.61 -17.73
N ALA A 77 0.06 0.59 -18.25
CA ALA A 77 1.39 0.96 -18.72
C ALA A 77 2.34 1.20 -17.54
N MET A 78 1.85 1.84 -16.48
CA MET A 78 2.63 2.09 -15.27
C MET A 78 2.84 0.80 -14.46
N ARG A 79 1.80 -0.03 -14.36
CA ARG A 79 1.89 -1.38 -13.79
C ARG A 79 2.95 -2.22 -14.49
N ASP A 80 3.01 -2.24 -15.83
CA ASP A 80 4.03 -2.98 -16.58
C ASP A 80 5.45 -2.49 -16.28
N VAL A 81 5.65 -1.18 -16.13
CA VAL A 81 6.94 -0.61 -15.71
C VAL A 81 7.36 -1.17 -14.34
N ILE A 82 6.47 -1.11 -13.35
CA ILE A 82 6.77 -1.58 -11.99
C ILE A 82 7.06 -3.08 -11.99
N VAL A 83 6.21 -3.87 -12.66
CA VAL A 83 6.36 -5.33 -12.75
C VAL A 83 7.69 -5.70 -13.39
N ARG A 84 8.01 -5.16 -14.57
CA ARG A 84 9.22 -5.52 -15.30
C ARG A 84 10.49 -5.14 -14.55
N TRP A 85 10.49 -3.97 -13.90
CA TRP A 85 11.60 -3.60 -13.02
C TRP A 85 11.72 -4.58 -11.84
N SER A 86 10.59 -4.92 -11.21
CA SER A 86 10.56 -5.79 -10.04
C SER A 86 10.98 -7.23 -10.35
N GLU A 87 10.58 -7.77 -11.51
CA GLU A 87 11.06 -9.07 -12.00
C GLU A 87 12.57 -9.04 -12.30
N ALA A 88 13.06 -7.97 -12.95
CA ALA A 88 14.48 -7.81 -13.26
C ALA A 88 15.35 -7.71 -11.99
N GLU A 89 14.82 -7.10 -10.94
CA GLU A 89 15.43 -7.01 -9.61
C GLU A 89 15.21 -8.28 -8.76
N GLY A 90 14.45 -9.26 -9.26
CA GLY A 90 14.16 -10.52 -8.56
C GLY A 90 13.26 -10.36 -7.33
N LEU A 91 12.44 -9.31 -7.27
CA LEU A 91 11.55 -8.97 -6.15
C LEU A 91 10.23 -9.73 -6.19
N ILE A 92 9.75 -10.01 -7.40
CA ILE A 92 8.50 -10.73 -7.62
C ILE A 92 8.70 -11.85 -8.62
N VAL A 93 7.80 -12.83 -8.59
CA VAL A 93 7.75 -13.93 -9.55
C VAL A 93 6.29 -14.19 -9.94
N TYR A 94 6.05 -14.39 -11.24
CA TYR A 94 4.75 -14.83 -11.72
C TYR A 94 4.60 -16.35 -11.56
N ARG A 95 3.66 -16.79 -10.73
CA ARG A 95 3.47 -18.21 -10.39
C ARG A 95 2.02 -18.56 -10.09
N GLU A 96 1.78 -19.86 -9.99
CA GLU A 96 0.53 -20.41 -9.46
C GLU A 96 0.36 -20.00 -7.99
N GLN A 97 -0.85 -19.57 -7.66
CA GLN A 97 -1.37 -19.20 -6.36
C GLN A 97 -2.77 -19.79 -6.21
N TRP A 98 -3.33 -19.76 -5.02
CA TRP A 98 -4.67 -20.24 -4.74
C TRP A 98 -5.57 -19.09 -4.32
N LYS A 99 -6.73 -18.97 -4.95
CA LYS A 99 -7.77 -18.01 -4.58
C LYS A 99 -8.86 -18.73 -3.79
N ALA A 100 -9.15 -18.22 -2.60
CA ALA A 100 -10.26 -18.63 -1.76
C ALA A 100 -11.37 -17.59 -1.84
N TRP A 101 -12.59 -18.00 -2.14
CA TRP A 101 -13.78 -17.17 -2.14
C TRP A 101 -14.52 -17.30 -0.81
N THR A 102 -14.91 -16.18 -0.21
CA THR A 102 -15.82 -16.14 0.94
C THR A 102 -16.96 -15.16 0.67
N PHE A 103 -18.10 -15.37 1.33
CA PHE A 103 -19.23 -14.45 1.26
C PHE A 103 -19.31 -13.68 2.56
N ASP A 104 -19.20 -12.36 2.47
CA ASP A 104 -19.35 -11.46 3.59
C ASP A 104 -20.83 -11.08 3.72
N ASP A 105 -21.47 -11.57 4.79
CA ASP A 105 -22.90 -11.35 5.03
C ASP A 105 -23.21 -9.96 5.62
N GLU A 106 -22.21 -9.24 6.12
CA GLU A 106 -22.36 -7.87 6.61
C GLU A 106 -22.54 -6.90 5.45
N ILE A 107 -21.79 -7.10 4.37
CA ILE A 107 -21.86 -6.27 3.15
C ILE A 107 -22.63 -6.92 1.99
N ASP A 108 -23.08 -8.17 2.14
CA ASP A 108 -23.81 -8.95 1.11
C ASP A 108 -23.01 -9.13 -0.20
N GLU A 109 -21.69 -9.30 -0.09
CA GLU A 109 -20.76 -9.40 -1.23
C GLU A 109 -19.79 -10.58 -1.16
N TRP A 110 -19.28 -10.99 -2.34
CA TRP A 110 -18.23 -12.00 -2.43
C TRP A 110 -16.84 -11.38 -2.32
N CYS A 111 -16.09 -11.83 -1.32
CA CYS A 111 -14.71 -11.47 -1.08
C CYS A 111 -13.76 -12.61 -1.48
N HIS A 112 -12.47 -12.30 -1.62
CA HIS A 112 -11.48 -13.33 -1.85
C HIS A 112 -10.14 -13.08 -1.17
N PHE A 113 -9.46 -14.17 -0.86
CA PHE A 113 -8.10 -14.19 -0.35
C PHE A 113 -7.19 -14.93 -1.32
N LEU A 114 -5.94 -14.52 -1.39
CA LEU A 114 -4.91 -15.21 -2.17
C LEU A 114 -3.95 -15.91 -1.20
N ALA A 115 -3.54 -17.12 -1.53
CA ALA A 115 -2.64 -17.91 -0.72
C ALA A 115 -1.58 -18.64 -1.56
N ASP A 116 -0.44 -18.91 -0.94
CA ASP A 116 0.67 -19.65 -1.54
C ASP A 116 0.43 -21.16 -1.67
N SER A 117 -0.57 -21.68 -0.95
CA SER A 117 -0.89 -23.11 -0.96
C SER A 117 -2.39 -23.33 -0.95
N ARG A 118 -2.79 -24.48 -1.50
CA ARG A 118 -4.20 -24.88 -1.52
C ARG A 118 -4.73 -25.04 -0.10
N GLU A 119 -3.93 -25.64 0.76
CA GLU A 119 -4.29 -25.91 2.15
C GLU A 119 -4.53 -24.61 2.93
N ALA A 120 -3.73 -23.57 2.68
CA ALA A 120 -3.96 -22.25 3.27
C ALA A 120 -5.23 -21.59 2.71
N ALA A 121 -5.45 -21.66 1.39
CA ALA A 121 -6.70 -21.15 0.80
C ALA A 121 -7.95 -21.87 1.34
N GLU A 122 -7.89 -23.20 1.47
CA GLU A 122 -8.99 -24.01 2.02
C GLU A 122 -9.26 -23.71 3.50
N ALA A 123 -8.29 -23.17 4.25
CA ALA A 123 -8.47 -22.78 5.65
C ALA A 123 -9.21 -21.45 5.82
N GLU A 124 -9.24 -20.60 4.78
CA GLU A 124 -9.91 -19.28 4.77
C GLU A 124 -11.36 -19.34 4.25
N VAL A 125 -11.79 -20.49 3.69
CA VAL A 125 -13.17 -20.67 3.24
C VAL A 125 -14.03 -21.13 4.40
N ASP A 126 -15.15 -20.44 4.62
CA ASP A 126 -16.19 -20.85 5.56
C ASP A 126 -16.94 -22.12 5.10
N ASP A 127 -18.00 -22.53 5.80
CA ASP A 127 -18.81 -23.73 5.46
C ASP A 127 -19.48 -23.70 4.05
N PHE A 128 -19.24 -22.66 3.24
CA PHE A 128 -19.74 -22.56 1.88
C PHE A 128 -18.95 -23.45 0.91
N ALA A 129 -19.64 -24.44 0.34
CA ALA A 129 -19.04 -25.39 -0.60
C ALA A 129 -18.77 -24.82 -2.01
N SER A 130 -19.16 -23.57 -2.30
CA SER A 130 -19.17 -23.01 -3.65
C SER A 130 -18.77 -21.54 -3.65
N GLY A 131 -18.11 -21.06 -4.71
CA GLY A 131 -17.80 -19.65 -4.95
C GLY A 131 -18.93 -18.88 -5.66
N PRO A 132 -18.69 -17.62 -6.08
CA PRO A 132 -19.72 -16.69 -6.56
C PRO A 132 -20.57 -17.21 -7.72
N ASP A 133 -19.95 -17.93 -8.66
CA ASP A 133 -20.62 -18.44 -9.86
C ASP A 133 -21.12 -19.89 -9.70
N GLY A 134 -21.22 -20.39 -8.46
CA GLY A 134 -21.47 -21.81 -8.17
C GLY A 134 -20.29 -22.73 -8.53
N GLY A 135 -19.13 -22.13 -8.81
CA GLY A 135 -17.85 -22.81 -8.99
C GLY A 135 -17.23 -23.27 -7.67
N PRO A 136 -16.01 -23.81 -7.67
CA PRO A 136 -15.33 -24.19 -6.43
C PRO A 136 -15.03 -22.97 -5.57
N ALA A 137 -15.11 -23.10 -4.24
CA ALA A 137 -14.73 -22.04 -3.32
C ALA A 137 -13.22 -21.79 -3.28
N VAL A 138 -12.41 -22.74 -3.75
CA VAL A 138 -10.95 -22.60 -3.91
C VAL A 138 -10.54 -22.94 -5.34
N GLU A 139 -9.83 -22.03 -5.99
CA GLU A 139 -9.36 -22.21 -7.37
C GLU A 139 -7.91 -21.79 -7.59
N LEU A 140 -7.29 -22.33 -8.65
CA LEU A 140 -5.95 -21.96 -9.06
C LEU A 140 -5.97 -20.59 -9.74
N HIS A 141 -5.06 -19.71 -9.35
CA HIS A 141 -4.90 -18.36 -9.88
C HIS A 141 -3.44 -18.11 -10.29
N MET A 142 -3.21 -17.47 -11.43
CA MET A 142 -1.86 -17.03 -11.81
C MET A 142 -1.66 -15.58 -11.43
N GLY A 143 -0.70 -15.33 -10.53
CA GLY A 143 -0.45 -14.01 -9.96
C GLY A 143 1.03 -13.75 -9.69
N TYR A 144 1.36 -12.49 -9.37
CA TYR A 144 2.69 -12.14 -8.89
C TYR A 144 2.78 -12.42 -7.40
N ALA A 145 3.81 -13.15 -6.98
CA ALA A 145 4.12 -13.40 -5.59
C ALA A 145 5.45 -12.74 -5.21
N ALA A 146 5.56 -12.33 -3.95
CA ALA A 146 6.79 -11.81 -3.40
C ALA A 146 7.89 -12.88 -3.34
N THR A 147 9.14 -12.50 -3.60
CA THR A 147 10.30 -13.35 -3.32
C THR A 147 10.87 -13.05 -1.93
N GLU A 148 11.75 -13.93 -1.44
CA GLU A 148 12.51 -13.67 -0.21
C GLU A 148 13.32 -12.36 -0.30
N GLU A 149 13.77 -11.99 -1.50
CA GLU A 149 14.52 -10.75 -1.74
C GLU A 149 13.66 -9.50 -1.50
N LEU A 150 12.37 -9.52 -1.87
CA LEU A 150 11.45 -8.43 -1.55
C LEU A 150 11.33 -8.23 -0.04
N GLY A 151 11.02 -9.30 0.71
CA GLY A 151 10.95 -9.25 2.17
C GLY A 151 12.26 -8.74 2.80
N ARG A 152 13.40 -9.26 2.32
CA ARG A 152 14.73 -8.82 2.76
C ARG A 152 14.96 -7.31 2.53
N ARG A 153 14.59 -6.76 1.38
CA ARG A 153 14.74 -5.32 1.06
C ARG A 153 13.79 -4.41 1.83
N LEU A 154 12.64 -4.93 2.24
CA LEU A 154 11.71 -4.25 3.14
C LEU A 154 12.16 -4.32 4.61
N GLY A 155 13.15 -5.18 4.92
CA GLY A 155 13.52 -5.48 6.30
C GLY A 155 12.41 -6.21 7.06
N SER A 156 11.53 -6.90 6.33
CA SER A 156 10.43 -7.70 6.86
C SER A 156 10.72 -9.20 6.73
N GLY A 157 9.87 -10.02 7.33
CA GLY A 157 9.82 -11.46 7.04
C GLY A 157 9.17 -11.74 5.67
N PRO A 158 8.67 -12.97 5.46
CA PRO A 158 7.86 -13.31 4.29
C PRO A 158 6.73 -12.30 4.09
N VAL A 159 6.49 -11.94 2.83
CA VAL A 159 5.46 -10.99 2.40
C VAL A 159 4.28 -11.80 1.88
N ASP A 160 3.08 -11.45 2.34
CA ASP A 160 1.84 -12.06 1.84
C ASP A 160 1.68 -11.81 0.34
N VAL A 161 1.14 -12.80 -0.37
CA VAL A 161 0.97 -12.75 -1.83
C VAL A 161 0.07 -11.58 -2.23
N ALA A 162 -0.90 -11.22 -1.39
CA ALA A 162 -1.83 -10.11 -1.63
C ALA A 162 -1.11 -8.77 -1.75
N PHE A 163 -0.01 -8.57 -1.01
CA PHE A 163 0.73 -7.30 -0.96
C PHE A 163 1.98 -7.28 -1.86
N ALA A 164 2.20 -8.31 -2.67
CA ALA A 164 3.42 -8.45 -3.46
C ALA A 164 3.65 -7.25 -4.40
N LEU A 165 2.60 -6.80 -5.10
CA LEU A 165 2.71 -5.67 -6.03
C LEU A 165 2.77 -4.32 -5.33
N ASP A 166 2.09 -4.16 -4.19
CA ASP A 166 2.11 -2.92 -3.40
C ASP A 166 3.53 -2.64 -2.88
N PHE A 167 4.17 -3.66 -2.31
CA PHE A 167 5.54 -3.54 -1.86
C PHE A 167 6.55 -3.45 -3.00
N ALA A 168 6.28 -4.08 -4.15
CA ALA A 168 7.09 -3.90 -5.34
C ALA A 168 7.03 -2.46 -5.86
N ALA A 169 5.83 -1.86 -5.91
CA ALA A 169 5.63 -0.46 -6.25
C ALA A 169 6.33 0.47 -5.26
N MET A 170 6.29 0.16 -3.97
CA MET A 170 7.00 0.89 -2.92
C MET A 170 8.53 0.88 -3.14
N LEU A 171 9.12 -0.28 -3.43
CA LEU A 171 10.54 -0.35 -3.72
C LEU A 171 10.90 0.33 -5.05
N TRP A 172 10.03 0.24 -6.05
CA TRP A 172 10.22 0.95 -7.32
C TRP A 172 10.24 2.47 -7.10
N ALA A 173 9.29 3.00 -6.33
CA ALA A 173 9.20 4.42 -5.98
C ALA A 173 10.46 4.92 -5.26
N ARG A 174 10.97 4.12 -4.33
CA ARG A 174 12.17 4.45 -3.55
C ARG A 174 13.44 4.38 -4.37
N ASP A 175 13.63 3.29 -5.13
CA ASP A 175 14.94 2.88 -5.63
C ASP A 175 15.14 3.17 -7.13
N ALA A 176 14.07 3.20 -7.93
CA ALA A 176 14.15 3.32 -9.39
C ALA A 176 13.55 4.62 -9.94
N ALA A 177 12.35 4.97 -9.46
CA ALA A 177 11.60 6.13 -9.94
C ALA A 177 12.40 7.45 -9.95
N PRO A 178 13.27 7.76 -8.97
CA PRO A 178 14.00 9.04 -8.96
C PRO A 178 14.87 9.26 -10.20
N ALA A 179 15.41 8.19 -10.80
CA ALA A 179 16.20 8.27 -12.03
C ALA A 179 15.34 8.62 -13.27
N HIS A 180 14.02 8.43 -13.18
CA HIS A 180 13.08 8.62 -14.29
C HIS A 180 12.25 9.90 -14.20
N VAL A 181 11.95 10.36 -12.98
CA VAL A 181 11.15 11.57 -12.72
C VAL A 181 11.99 12.79 -12.32
N GLY A 182 13.28 12.59 -12.00
CA GLY A 182 14.22 13.68 -11.69
C GLY A 182 14.12 14.24 -10.27
N HIS A 183 13.32 13.62 -9.39
CA HIS A 183 13.25 13.94 -7.97
C HIS A 183 13.00 12.66 -7.15
N SER A 184 13.37 12.67 -5.87
CA SER A 184 13.04 11.58 -4.95
C SER A 184 11.60 11.68 -4.46
N PHE A 185 11.01 10.54 -4.14
CA PHE A 185 9.80 10.46 -3.34
C PHE A 185 10.13 10.49 -1.85
N ASP A 186 9.22 11.02 -1.05
CA ASP A 186 9.28 10.91 0.41
C ASP A 186 8.57 9.67 0.92
N GLY A 187 7.71 9.07 0.11
CA GLY A 187 6.94 7.91 0.50
C GLY A 187 6.03 7.37 -0.60
N VAL A 188 5.14 6.49 -0.18
CA VAL A 188 4.01 5.98 -0.98
C VAL A 188 2.69 6.34 -0.31
N TRP A 189 1.64 6.44 -1.12
CA TRP A 189 0.28 6.70 -0.68
C TRP A 189 -0.67 5.68 -1.31
N PHE A 190 -1.61 5.20 -0.50
CA PHE A 190 -2.71 4.33 -0.86
C PHE A 190 -3.98 5.15 -0.70
N ASP A 191 -4.46 5.69 -1.81
CA ASP A 191 -5.65 6.54 -1.85
C ASP A 191 -6.93 5.69 -1.83
N GLU A 192 -7.10 4.92 -0.75
CA GLU A 192 -8.24 4.04 -0.58
C GLU A 192 -9.53 4.83 -0.31
N GLU A 193 -10.66 4.20 -0.58
CA GLU A 193 -11.95 4.76 -0.20
C GLU A 193 -12.02 4.95 1.33
N HIS A 194 -12.55 6.09 1.77
CA HIS A 194 -12.80 6.34 3.18
C HIS A 194 -14.08 5.62 3.60
N ALA A 195 -13.93 4.40 4.09
CA ALA A 195 -14.98 3.54 4.64
C ALA A 195 -14.44 2.84 5.91
N PRO A 196 -14.32 3.56 7.04
CA PRO A 196 -13.71 3.02 8.26
C PRO A 196 -14.37 1.75 8.80
N GLU A 197 -15.67 1.59 8.57
CA GLU A 197 -16.45 0.39 8.88
C GLU A 197 -16.00 -0.85 8.09
N GLU A 198 -15.43 -0.66 6.90
CA GLU A 198 -14.83 -1.71 6.06
C GLU A 198 -13.31 -1.84 6.27
N LEU A 199 -12.79 -1.22 7.34
CA LEU A 199 -11.36 -1.15 7.64
C LEU A 199 -10.53 -0.42 6.57
N SER A 200 -11.15 0.53 5.84
CA SER A 200 -10.55 1.26 4.72
C SER A 200 -10.45 2.76 5.01
N ALA A 201 -9.28 3.33 4.75
CA ALA A 201 -9.06 4.79 4.79
C ALA A 201 -7.76 5.17 4.06
N PRO A 202 -7.68 6.39 3.46
CA PRO A 202 -6.45 6.89 2.87
C PRO A 202 -5.29 6.87 3.84
N ARG A 203 -4.18 6.28 3.40
CA ARG A 203 -2.96 6.17 4.21
C ARG A 203 -1.73 6.15 3.35
N GLY A 204 -0.58 6.30 3.98
CA GLY A 204 0.69 6.19 3.31
C GLY A 204 1.82 5.83 4.25
N GLY A 205 3.00 5.77 3.69
CA GLY A 205 4.23 5.52 4.41
C GLY A 205 5.32 6.49 3.98
N ILE A 206 5.88 7.24 4.92
CA ILE A 206 7.10 8.02 4.68
C ILE A 206 8.31 7.08 4.78
N PHE A 207 9.18 7.08 3.77
CA PHE A 207 10.39 6.26 3.78
C PHE A 207 11.30 6.65 4.95
N PRO A 208 11.99 5.67 5.60
CA PRO A 208 12.84 5.95 6.75
C PRO A 208 13.87 7.08 6.53
N GLU A 209 14.50 7.12 5.36
CA GLU A 209 15.47 8.14 4.96
C GLU A 209 14.86 9.52 4.68
N ALA A 210 13.53 9.59 4.52
CA ALA A 210 12.79 10.82 4.27
C ALA A 210 12.21 11.42 5.56
N VAL A 211 12.01 10.65 6.63
CA VAL A 211 11.40 11.11 7.91
C VAL A 211 12.08 12.37 8.45
N ALA A 212 13.41 12.42 8.45
CA ALA A 212 14.16 13.57 8.97
C ALA A 212 13.97 14.89 8.18
N ARG A 213 13.32 14.83 7.02
CA ARG A 213 12.99 15.99 6.19
C ARG A 213 11.62 16.59 6.54
N TRP A 214 10.85 15.93 7.40
CA TRP A 214 9.55 16.38 7.87
C TRP A 214 9.69 17.04 9.24
N THR A 215 8.98 18.14 9.44
CA THR A 215 8.90 18.79 10.75
C THR A 215 7.74 18.18 11.51
N ALA A 216 8.03 17.48 12.59
CA ALA A 216 7.00 16.87 13.44
C ALA A 216 6.66 17.79 14.63
N ARG A 217 5.36 17.93 14.91
CA ARG A 217 4.84 18.54 16.13
C ARG A 217 3.75 17.66 16.72
N SER A 218 3.65 17.62 18.05
CA SER A 218 2.47 17.04 18.68
C SER A 218 1.23 17.80 18.22
N ALA A 219 0.17 17.07 17.91
CA ALA A 219 -1.13 17.62 17.58
C ALA A 219 -2.16 17.17 18.63
N ASP A 220 -3.20 17.99 18.79
CA ASP A 220 -4.33 17.66 19.65
C ASP A 220 -5.38 16.89 18.83
N TRP A 221 -5.92 15.82 19.40
CA TRP A 221 -6.99 15.04 18.77
C TRP A 221 -8.25 15.88 18.58
N ASP A 222 -8.50 16.86 19.46
CA ASP A 222 -9.67 17.74 19.37
C ASP A 222 -9.53 18.81 18.27
N GLU A 223 -8.35 18.97 17.68
CA GLU A 223 -8.07 19.96 16.63
C GLU A 223 -8.02 19.37 15.20
N VAL A 224 -8.09 18.04 15.07
CA VAL A 224 -8.01 17.35 13.78
C VAL A 224 -9.37 16.74 13.44
N ASP A 225 -9.94 17.23 12.35
CA ASP A 225 -11.18 16.70 11.78
C ASP A 225 -10.86 15.92 10.49
N ASP A 226 -11.20 14.63 10.49
CA ASP A 226 -10.97 13.74 9.36
C ASP A 226 -11.76 14.18 8.11
N GLU A 227 -12.97 14.73 8.27
CA GLU A 227 -13.81 15.18 7.15
C GLU A 227 -13.19 16.39 6.46
N ASP A 228 -12.70 17.37 7.24
CA ASP A 228 -12.00 18.54 6.71
C ASP A 228 -10.69 18.13 6.01
N ALA A 229 -9.94 17.20 6.59
CA ALA A 229 -8.70 16.71 6.01
C ALA A 229 -8.91 15.98 4.67
N LEU A 230 -10.02 15.25 4.53
CA LEU A 230 -10.41 14.60 3.28
C LEU A 230 -10.91 15.59 2.23
N ALA A 231 -11.64 16.62 2.63
CA ALA A 231 -12.14 17.64 1.70
C ALA A 231 -11.00 18.41 1.01
N ASP A 232 -9.85 18.53 1.66
CA ASP A 232 -8.65 19.21 1.15
C ASP A 232 -7.66 18.25 0.44
N MET A 233 -8.05 16.99 0.22
CA MET A 233 -7.21 16.02 -0.50
C MET A 233 -6.89 16.51 -1.93
N PRO A 234 -5.61 16.59 -2.30
CA PRO A 234 -5.23 16.98 -3.65
C PRO A 234 -5.41 15.82 -4.62
N GLU A 235 -5.89 16.13 -5.81
CA GLU A 235 -5.87 15.19 -6.94
C GLU A 235 -4.43 14.81 -7.33
N PRO A 236 -4.17 13.56 -7.76
CA PRO A 236 -2.86 13.15 -8.22
C PRO A 236 -2.43 13.93 -9.46
N VAL A 237 -1.18 14.41 -9.44
CA VAL A 237 -0.54 15.08 -10.58
C VAL A 237 0.27 14.07 -11.36
N LEU A 238 0.01 13.98 -12.66
CA LEU A 238 0.77 13.15 -13.58
C LEU A 238 2.11 13.81 -13.91
N VAL A 239 3.21 13.19 -13.48
CA VAL A 239 4.57 13.64 -13.77
C VAL A 239 5.13 12.87 -14.97
N PRO A 240 5.49 13.55 -16.06
CA PRO A 240 6.09 12.88 -17.21
C PRO A 240 7.40 12.21 -16.82
N SER A 241 7.53 10.91 -17.10
CA SER A 241 8.78 10.20 -16.91
C SER A 241 9.54 9.97 -18.22
N LEU A 242 10.84 9.77 -18.09
CA LEU A 242 11.70 9.33 -19.20
C LEU A 242 11.46 7.85 -19.59
N LEU A 243 10.52 7.15 -18.95
CA LEU A 243 10.22 5.75 -19.23
C LEU A 243 9.49 5.63 -20.58
N ALA A 244 10.00 4.76 -21.43
CA ALA A 244 9.26 4.34 -22.61
C ALA A 244 8.09 3.43 -22.15
N ALA A 245 6.90 3.68 -22.69
CA ALA A 245 5.84 2.68 -22.60
C ALA A 245 6.33 1.43 -23.33
N ALA A 246 6.22 0.26 -22.70
CA ALA A 246 6.49 -0.98 -23.40
C ALA A 246 5.48 -1.13 -24.55
N ALA A 247 5.93 -1.60 -25.71
CA ALA A 247 4.99 -2.12 -26.69
C ALA A 247 4.26 -3.31 -26.05
N PRO A 248 2.93 -3.44 -26.20
CA PRO A 248 2.22 -4.57 -25.62
C PRO A 248 2.85 -5.87 -26.11
N ALA A 249 3.16 -6.78 -25.18
CA ALA A 249 3.64 -8.11 -25.53
C ALA A 249 2.60 -8.80 -26.44
N PRO A 250 3.01 -9.45 -27.54
CA PRO A 250 2.08 -10.24 -28.34
C PRO A 250 1.51 -11.36 -27.46
N ARG A 251 0.18 -11.40 -27.35
CA ARG A 251 -0.57 -12.49 -26.72
C ARG A 251 -0.38 -13.80 -27.49
#